data_AF-A0A2V9TY47-F1
#
_entry.id   AF-A0A2V9TY47-F1
#
_cell.length_a   1.000
_cell.length_b   1.000
_cell.length_c   1.000
_cell.angle_alpha   90.00
_cell.angle_beta   90.00
_cell.angle_gamma   90.00
#
_symmetry.space_group_name_H-M   'P 1'
#
loop_
_entity.id
_entity.type
_entity.pdbx_description
1 polymer ?
#
loop_
_entity_poly.entity_id
_entity_poly.type
_entity_poly.pdbx_seq_one_letter_code
_entity_poly.pdbx_strand_id
1 'polypeptide(L)'
;MNRKILSILITLLVASCVQAQDILITGSDIEGTRWTSEKLAERIFNGEQMTIAQVSKRGPMVETYVQSLDPEKTPEGLIDDAYFLGRTTLDPDSRQRGRLQLLTAEMKEGAPQILVNTGDRWPLYPDGYVEMLFADVADFDSDHYSLRYAGTESLGEKMFLRVEVRPLDPKKSGRFLGDIWVDSTSLRIARIAGTFSPKRLGFASKYLNASGISQLGLYFHFESWRQEVSPGIWMPSYTYFDEQRSAGSGNLATGFHLRGHVWVWGYQTTEVGRAATKLPTSRAELEESGMLASPGQVELGLNGIIEEVEKANGTISRSVGCRVLLTSPAEIFRIEDTVFVSRGLLNLVPNQSVLAALIAREIAHIVPGDSPAQQGTQVTPLKAEPTADSSNVRIQHSGPADANERMLLLLKNTQYVSAADELESFFASLVLYSRRAPHLMKPLFGGSLLEQARMQPGVSQPLPAQLDTSKAQKLELRGEYGVDSWATQIVRSEGQDLAGNSVAR
;
A
#
# COMPACT_ATOMS: atom_id res chain seq x y z
N MET A 1 -1.37 45.36 69.45
CA MET A 1 -0.77 46.67 69.20
C MET A 1 0.31 46.48 68.14
N ASN A 2 0.16 47.16 67.00
CA ASN A 2 0.95 47.07 65.77
C ASN A 2 2.45 47.38 65.94
N ARG A 3 3.31 46.75 65.11
CA ARG A 3 4.19 47.38 64.07
C ARG A 3 5.10 46.30 63.45
N LYS A 4 4.80 45.84 62.23
CA LYS A 4 5.38 46.27 60.93
C LYS A 4 6.88 45.95 60.79
N ILE A 5 7.21 44.87 60.09
CA ILE A 5 8.37 44.79 59.20
C ILE A 5 7.90 44.15 57.89
N LEU A 6 8.16 44.88 56.80
CA LEU A 6 7.75 44.65 55.42
C LEU A 6 8.90 43.90 54.72
N SER A 7 8.68 42.65 54.31
CA SER A 7 9.63 41.92 53.46
C SER A 7 9.25 42.13 52.00
N ILE A 8 10.06 42.91 51.28
CA ILE A 8 9.97 43.09 49.83
C ILE A 8 10.65 41.88 49.17
N LEU A 9 9.86 41.05 48.50
CA LEU A 9 10.34 39.98 47.62
C LEU A 9 10.60 40.60 46.24
N ILE A 10 11.87 40.77 45.86
CA ILE A 10 12.25 41.16 44.50
C ILE A 10 12.21 39.89 43.65
N THR A 11 11.12 39.72 42.90
CA THR A 11 11.03 38.70 41.85
C THR A 11 11.75 39.23 40.62
N LEU A 12 12.98 38.77 40.37
CA LEU A 12 13.70 39.04 39.13
C LEU A 12 12.99 38.28 37.99
N LEU A 13 12.24 39.01 37.17
CA LEU A 13 11.65 38.49 35.93
C LEU A 13 12.77 38.45 34.87
N VAL A 14 13.47 37.32 34.76
CA VAL A 14 14.38 37.09 33.63
C VAL A 14 13.52 36.74 32.43
N ALA A 15 13.31 37.74 31.56
CA ALA A 15 12.85 37.50 30.21
C ALA A 15 13.96 36.75 29.46
N SER A 16 13.82 35.43 29.36
CA SER A 16 14.70 34.61 28.51
C SER A 16 14.40 34.94 27.04
N CYS A 17 15.11 35.92 26.50
CA CYS A 17 15.37 35.97 25.06
C CYS A 17 16.14 34.68 24.72
N VAL A 18 15.46 33.73 24.07
CA VAL A 18 16.13 32.63 23.39
C VAL A 18 16.90 33.25 22.24
N GLN A 19 18.19 33.47 22.43
CA GLN A 19 19.09 33.80 21.33
C GLN A 19 19.12 32.59 20.39
N ALA A 20 18.89 32.83 19.11
CA ALA A 20 19.14 31.85 18.05
C ALA A 20 20.59 31.37 18.20
N GLN A 21 20.77 30.13 18.63
CA GLN A 21 22.07 29.49 18.62
C GLN A 21 22.38 29.13 17.17
N ASP A 22 23.36 29.80 16.58
CA ASP A 22 23.98 29.37 15.33
C ASP A 22 24.54 27.95 15.52
N ILE A 23 23.78 26.94 15.10
CA ILE A 23 24.22 25.54 15.14
C ILE A 23 25.29 25.36 14.04
N LEU A 24 26.54 25.18 14.45
CA LEU A 24 27.61 24.78 13.54
C LEU A 24 27.36 23.32 13.11
N ILE A 25 26.88 23.12 11.89
CA ILE A 25 27.03 21.82 11.22
C ILE A 25 28.50 21.71 10.84
N THR A 26 29.31 20.99 11.63
CA THR A 26 30.66 20.58 11.21
C THR A 26 30.54 19.37 10.29
N GLY A 27 30.05 19.60 9.08
CA GLY A 27 30.22 18.68 7.95
C GLY A 27 31.30 19.26 7.05
N SER A 28 32.49 18.66 7.06
CA SER A 28 33.30 18.68 5.84
C SER A 28 32.42 18.08 4.73
N ASP A 29 32.27 18.83 3.65
CA ASP A 29 31.48 18.56 2.44
C ASP A 29 30.03 19.10 2.39
N ILE A 30 29.84 20.32 2.90
CA ILE A 30 28.98 21.30 2.21
C ILE A 30 29.85 22.54 1.98
N GLU A 31 30.43 22.68 0.79
CA GLU A 31 31.40 23.73 0.43
C GLU A 31 31.06 25.10 1.05
N GLY A 32 31.91 25.53 2.00
CA GLY A 32 32.06 26.92 2.43
C GLY A 32 30.91 27.60 3.19
N THR A 33 29.78 26.92 3.46
CA THR A 33 28.59 27.57 4.05
C THR A 33 28.33 27.13 5.48
N ARG A 34 28.53 28.03 6.45
CA ARG A 34 28.01 27.86 7.83
C ARG A 34 26.48 27.98 7.79
N TRP A 35 25.78 26.90 8.08
CA TRP A 35 24.32 26.88 8.15
C TRP A 35 23.84 27.52 9.47
N THR A 36 22.91 28.48 9.40
CA THR A 36 22.14 28.91 10.58
C THR A 36 20.86 28.09 10.67
N SER A 37 20.21 28.06 11.82
CA SER A 37 18.90 27.40 12.00
C SER A 37 17.87 27.86 10.97
N GLU A 38 17.85 29.15 10.66
CA GLU A 38 16.89 29.76 9.73
C GLU A 38 17.18 29.34 8.28
N LYS A 39 18.45 29.37 7.86
CA LYS A 39 18.85 28.96 6.51
C LYS A 39 18.62 27.47 6.26
N LEU A 40 18.88 26.64 7.28
CA LEU A 40 18.59 25.22 7.21
C LEU A 40 17.08 24.99 7.04
N ALA A 41 16.26 25.67 7.84
CA ALA A 41 14.81 25.54 7.77
C ALA A 41 14.25 25.99 6.43
N GLU A 42 14.69 27.15 5.92
CA GLU A 42 14.29 27.65 4.60
C GLU A 42 14.61 26.64 3.48
N ARG A 43 15.77 25.98 3.51
CA ARG A 43 16.14 24.96 2.52
C ARG A 43 15.28 23.71 2.60
N ILE A 44 14.92 23.28 3.81
CA ILE A 44 14.05 22.12 4.04
C ILE A 44 12.63 22.44 3.54
N PHE A 45 12.07 23.59 3.92
CA PHE A 45 10.73 24.02 3.47
C PHE A 45 10.66 24.12 1.95
N ASN A 46 11.60 24.83 1.32
CA ASN A 46 11.66 24.94 -0.14
C ASN A 46 11.84 23.57 -0.81
N GLY A 47 12.62 22.67 -0.20
CA GLY A 47 12.79 21.30 -0.68
C GLY A 47 11.50 20.51 -0.68
N GLU A 48 10.69 20.62 0.37
CA GLU A 48 9.39 19.94 0.45
C GLU A 48 8.42 20.44 -0.61
N GLN A 49 8.35 21.76 -0.81
CA GLN A 49 7.52 22.37 -1.85
C GLN A 49 7.94 21.90 -3.25
N MET A 50 9.24 21.77 -3.51
CA MET A 50 9.74 21.19 -4.76
C MET A 50 9.29 19.73 -4.91
N THR A 51 9.39 18.91 -3.87
CA THR A 51 8.90 17.52 -3.91
C THR A 51 7.40 17.45 -4.18
N ILE A 52 6.58 18.25 -3.51
CA ILE A 52 5.12 18.34 -3.74
C ILE A 52 4.83 18.71 -5.20
N ALA A 53 5.53 19.69 -5.77
CA ALA A 53 5.38 20.06 -7.17
C ALA A 53 5.77 18.92 -8.13
N GLN A 54 6.83 18.18 -7.81
CA GLN A 54 7.25 17.01 -8.61
C GLN A 54 6.22 15.87 -8.56
N VAL A 55 5.60 15.63 -7.40
CA VAL A 55 4.52 14.64 -7.24
C VAL A 55 3.27 15.10 -7.98
N SER A 56 2.87 16.36 -7.81
CA SER A 56 1.73 16.98 -8.52
C SER A 56 1.85 16.80 -10.04
N LYS A 57 3.03 17.13 -10.61
CA LYS A 57 3.29 17.00 -12.05
C LYS A 57 3.13 15.58 -12.58
N ARG A 58 3.37 14.57 -11.74
CA ARG A 58 3.39 13.15 -12.15
C ARG A 58 2.09 12.42 -11.86
N GLY A 59 1.34 12.85 -10.84
CA GLY A 59 0.08 12.20 -10.42
C GLY A 59 0.25 10.68 -10.22
N PRO A 60 1.15 10.24 -9.32
CA PRO A 60 1.46 8.84 -9.12
C PRO A 60 0.24 8.04 -8.66
N MET A 61 0.33 6.72 -8.79
CA MET A 61 -0.61 5.79 -8.19
C MET A 61 -0.35 5.71 -6.69
N VAL A 62 -1.42 5.68 -5.90
CA VAL A 62 -1.39 5.42 -4.47
C VAL A 62 -2.33 4.27 -4.17
N GLU A 63 -1.77 3.24 -3.57
CA GLU A 63 -2.51 2.12 -3.01
C GLU A 63 -2.50 2.22 -1.50
N THR A 64 -3.62 1.87 -0.87
CA THR A 64 -3.67 1.74 0.59
C THR A 64 -4.38 0.46 0.98
N TYR A 65 -3.78 -0.22 1.94
CA TYR A 65 -4.33 -1.41 2.58
C TYR A 65 -4.34 -1.18 4.09
N VAL A 66 -5.49 -1.38 4.71
CA VAL A 66 -5.71 -1.19 6.15
C VAL A 66 -6.26 -2.49 6.73
N GLN A 67 -5.68 -2.91 7.85
CA GLN A 67 -6.10 -4.06 8.65
C GLN A 67 -6.68 -3.57 9.97
N SER A 68 -7.82 -4.13 10.35
CA SER A 68 -8.37 -4.02 11.68
C SER A 68 -8.02 -5.26 12.50
N LEU A 69 -7.39 -5.03 13.65
CA LEU A 69 -6.79 -6.07 14.47
C LEU A 69 -7.46 -6.12 15.85
N ASP A 70 -7.66 -7.32 16.35
CA ASP A 70 -8.20 -7.65 17.66
C ASP A 70 -7.56 -8.98 18.13
N PRO A 71 -6.38 -8.90 18.77
CA PRO A 71 -5.64 -10.10 19.20
C PRO A 71 -6.38 -10.91 20.27
N GLU A 72 -7.43 -10.36 20.89
CA GLU A 72 -8.28 -11.08 21.85
C GLU A 72 -9.29 -12.00 21.17
N LYS A 73 -9.75 -11.65 19.95
CA LYS A 73 -10.80 -12.40 19.23
C LYS A 73 -10.28 -13.53 18.36
N THR A 74 -9.08 -13.39 17.79
CA THR A 74 -8.52 -14.40 16.89
C THR A 74 -7.02 -14.58 17.11
N PRO A 75 -6.46 -15.79 16.91
CA PRO A 75 -5.03 -16.04 17.05
C PRO A 75 -4.15 -15.14 16.16
N GLU A 76 -4.66 -14.70 15.02
CA GLU A 76 -3.96 -13.82 14.07
C GLU A 76 -4.32 -12.34 14.22
N GLY A 77 -5.25 -12.01 15.12
CA GLY A 77 -5.74 -10.66 15.35
C GLY A 77 -6.61 -10.09 14.22
N LEU A 78 -6.47 -10.46 12.96
CA LEU A 78 -7.22 -9.84 11.87
C LEU A 78 -8.74 -10.09 11.94
N ILE A 79 -9.53 -9.01 11.95
CA ILE A 79 -11.00 -9.08 11.99
C ILE A 79 -11.70 -8.47 10.77
N ASP A 80 -11.07 -7.50 10.10
CA ASP A 80 -11.56 -6.89 8.86
C ASP A 80 -10.39 -6.20 8.14
N ASP A 81 -10.59 -5.87 6.87
CA ASP A 81 -9.64 -5.09 6.08
C ASP A 81 -10.34 -4.03 5.23
N ALA A 82 -9.56 -3.12 4.65
CA ALA A 82 -10.01 -2.19 3.64
C ALA A 82 -8.91 -1.95 2.62
N TYR A 83 -9.31 -1.75 1.36
CA TYR A 83 -8.40 -1.54 0.25
C TYR A 83 -8.90 -0.42 -0.65
N PHE A 84 -8.00 0.45 -1.10
CA PHE A 84 -8.31 1.44 -2.13
C PHE A 84 -7.08 1.75 -2.98
N LEU A 85 -7.35 2.06 -4.25
CA LEU A 85 -6.36 2.37 -5.26
C LEU A 85 -6.80 3.62 -6.01
N GLY A 86 -5.93 4.61 -6.12
CA GLY A 86 -6.24 5.88 -6.76
C GLY A 86 -5.03 6.57 -7.34
N ARG A 87 -5.26 7.61 -8.13
CA ARG A 87 -4.20 8.53 -8.54
C ARG A 87 -4.23 9.80 -7.71
N THR A 88 -3.05 10.23 -7.28
CA THR A 88 -2.92 11.46 -6.53
C THR A 88 -3.20 12.67 -7.42
N THR A 89 -4.00 13.59 -6.89
CA THR A 89 -4.18 14.93 -7.44
C THR A 89 -3.76 15.93 -6.38
N LEU A 90 -2.64 16.62 -6.61
CA LEU A 90 -2.16 17.73 -5.79
C LEU A 90 -2.18 19.00 -6.61
N ASP A 91 -2.53 20.10 -5.98
CA ASP A 91 -2.43 21.43 -6.56
C ASP A 91 -1.48 22.26 -5.67
N PRO A 92 -0.21 22.44 -6.10
CA PRO A 92 0.79 23.15 -5.30
C PRO A 92 0.44 24.64 -5.13
N ASP A 93 -0.41 25.21 -5.99
CA ASP A 93 -0.71 26.64 -5.99
C ASP A 93 -1.95 26.99 -5.16
N SER A 94 -2.92 26.07 -5.03
CA SER A 94 -4.18 26.37 -4.32
C SER A 94 -4.13 26.20 -2.81
N ARG A 95 -3.01 25.76 -2.23
CA ARG A 95 -2.88 25.38 -0.79
C ARG A 95 -3.99 24.43 -0.33
N GLN A 96 -4.60 23.69 -1.26
CA GLN A 96 -5.60 22.68 -0.94
C GLN A 96 -4.90 21.40 -0.48
N ARG A 97 -5.62 20.62 0.31
CA ARG A 97 -5.13 19.31 0.75
C ARG A 97 -5.06 18.34 -0.42
N GLY A 98 -4.16 17.37 -0.31
CA GLY A 98 -4.02 16.31 -1.30
C GLY A 98 -5.32 15.53 -1.47
N ARG A 99 -5.62 15.15 -2.70
CA ARG A 99 -6.80 14.37 -3.05
C ARG A 99 -6.40 13.07 -3.74
N LEU A 100 -7.21 12.04 -3.54
CA LEU A 100 -7.06 10.76 -4.21
C LEU A 100 -8.24 10.52 -5.16
N GLN A 101 -7.97 10.53 -6.46
CA GLN A 101 -8.93 10.09 -7.46
C GLN A 101 -8.95 8.56 -7.47
N LEU A 102 -9.93 7.95 -6.78
CA LEU A 102 -10.06 6.50 -6.73
C LEU A 102 -10.37 5.90 -8.11
N LEU A 103 -9.79 4.73 -8.37
CA LEU A 103 -10.02 3.91 -9.57
C LEU A 103 -11.01 2.78 -9.29
N THR A 104 -11.16 2.39 -8.03
CA THR A 104 -12.17 1.43 -7.57
C THR A 104 -13.50 2.15 -7.32
N ALA A 105 -14.58 1.65 -7.92
CA ALA A 105 -15.88 2.37 -7.93
C ALA A 105 -16.70 2.27 -6.63
N GLU A 106 -16.14 1.77 -5.53
CA GLU A 106 -16.82 1.61 -4.23
C GLU A 106 -17.36 2.94 -3.65
N MET A 107 -17.02 4.08 -4.26
CA MET A 107 -17.46 5.41 -3.82
C MET A 107 -18.77 5.93 -4.42
N LYS A 108 -19.52 5.14 -5.21
CA LYS A 108 -20.86 5.61 -5.65
C LYS A 108 -21.85 5.76 -4.47
N GLU A 109 -21.60 5.14 -3.32
CA GLU A 109 -22.51 5.13 -2.16
C GLU A 109 -21.92 5.64 -0.82
N GLY A 110 -20.63 6.00 -0.73
CA GLY A 110 -20.05 6.55 0.49
C GLY A 110 -18.54 6.38 0.65
N ALA A 111 -18.01 6.78 1.81
CA ALA A 111 -16.61 6.51 2.17
C ALA A 111 -16.40 5.01 2.47
N PRO A 112 -15.25 4.41 2.10
CA PRO A 112 -14.91 3.04 2.50
C PRO A 112 -15.05 2.88 4.01
N GLN A 113 -15.46 1.69 4.48
CA GLN A 113 -15.69 1.46 5.90
C GLN A 113 -14.93 0.24 6.39
N ILE A 114 -14.44 0.30 7.62
CA ILE A 114 -13.76 -0.81 8.29
C ILE A 114 -14.41 -1.12 9.63
N LEU A 115 -14.58 -2.40 9.96
CA LEU A 115 -15.04 -2.86 11.27
C LEU A 115 -13.93 -2.65 12.30
N VAL A 116 -14.22 -2.00 13.42
CA VAL A 116 -13.27 -1.86 14.55
C VAL A 116 -13.65 -2.77 15.72
N ASN A 117 -12.79 -2.86 16.74
CA ASN A 117 -12.93 -3.82 17.85
C ASN A 117 -14.25 -3.68 18.62
N THR A 118 -14.88 -2.50 18.61
CA THR A 118 -16.20 -2.23 19.22
C THR A 118 -17.37 -2.88 18.48
N GLY A 119 -17.16 -3.36 17.24
CA GLY A 119 -18.22 -3.85 16.36
C GLY A 119 -18.82 -2.77 15.45
N ASP A 120 -18.39 -1.51 15.60
CA ASP A 120 -18.82 -0.41 14.74
C ASP A 120 -18.07 -0.41 13.40
N ARG A 121 -18.72 0.11 12.35
CA ARG A 121 -18.04 0.40 11.07
C ARG A 121 -17.62 1.86 11.02
N TRP A 122 -16.33 2.11 10.88
CA TRP A 122 -15.76 3.46 10.80
C TRP A 122 -15.46 3.84 9.36
N PRO A 123 -15.80 5.08 8.93
CA PRO A 123 -15.43 5.56 7.61
C PRO A 123 -13.92 5.83 7.53
N LEU A 124 -13.32 5.44 6.41
CA LEU A 124 -11.95 5.76 6.03
C LEU A 124 -11.97 6.88 4.99
N TYR A 125 -11.01 7.81 5.07
CA TYR A 125 -10.91 8.96 4.18
C TYR A 125 -9.64 8.83 3.32
N PRO A 126 -9.76 8.38 2.05
CA PRO A 126 -8.60 8.11 1.19
C PRO A 126 -7.63 9.30 1.05
N ASP A 127 -8.17 10.52 0.99
CA ASP A 127 -7.38 11.77 0.93
C ASP A 127 -6.41 11.91 2.11
N GLY A 128 -6.80 11.46 3.32
CA GLY A 128 -5.95 11.54 4.51
C GLY A 128 -4.69 10.69 4.42
N TYR A 129 -4.73 9.59 3.68
CA TYR A 129 -3.56 8.72 3.47
C TYR A 129 -2.57 9.33 2.47
N VAL A 130 -3.06 10.15 1.53
CA VAL A 130 -2.20 10.97 0.67
C VAL A 130 -1.51 12.07 1.47
N GLU A 131 -2.21 12.69 2.44
CA GLU A 131 -1.59 13.69 3.33
C GLU A 131 -0.40 13.11 4.11
N MET A 132 -0.46 11.84 4.52
CA MET A 132 0.61 11.15 5.26
C MET A 132 1.90 10.91 4.44
N LEU A 133 1.94 11.26 3.15
CA LEU A 133 3.16 11.21 2.32
C LEU A 133 4.07 12.44 2.52
N PHE A 134 3.56 13.48 3.20
CA PHE A 134 4.18 14.79 3.33
C PHE A 134 4.15 15.27 4.78
N ALA A 135 4.98 16.26 5.08
CA ALA A 135 4.92 16.92 6.39
C ALA A 135 3.65 17.80 6.45
N ASP A 136 3.43 18.68 5.47
CA ASP A 136 2.15 19.39 5.30
C ASP A 136 2.09 19.86 3.85
N VAL A 137 1.11 19.38 3.09
CA VAL A 137 0.99 19.67 1.65
C VAL A 137 0.75 21.16 1.40
N ALA A 138 0.04 21.84 2.29
CA ALA A 138 -0.46 23.19 2.04
C ALA A 138 0.44 24.29 2.62
N ASP A 139 0.97 24.06 3.82
CA ASP A 139 1.54 25.15 4.62
C ASP A 139 2.83 24.74 5.37
N PHE A 140 3.61 23.77 4.84
CA PHE A 140 4.92 23.44 5.42
C PHE A 140 5.95 24.55 5.15
N ASP A 141 5.87 25.61 5.93
CA ASP A 141 6.67 26.83 5.82
C ASP A 141 7.03 27.43 7.20
N SER A 142 7.81 28.52 7.18
CA SER A 142 8.25 29.23 8.39
C SER A 142 7.16 30.02 9.10
N ASP A 143 6.04 30.32 8.43
CA ASP A 143 4.91 31.05 9.02
C ASP A 143 4.05 30.13 9.89
N HIS A 144 4.18 28.82 9.69
CA HIS A 144 3.37 27.80 10.37
C HIS A 144 4.17 26.81 11.20
N TYR A 145 5.47 26.65 10.96
CA TYR A 145 6.30 25.66 11.63
C TYR A 145 7.63 26.22 12.14
N SER A 146 8.06 25.69 13.29
CA SER A 146 9.43 25.81 13.76
C SER A 146 10.16 24.49 13.57
N LEU A 147 11.39 24.55 13.05
CA LEU A 147 12.28 23.39 12.92
C LEU A 147 13.40 23.48 13.97
N ARG A 148 13.66 22.36 14.64
CA ARG A 148 14.75 22.25 15.62
C ARG A 148 15.61 21.05 15.32
N TYR A 149 16.88 21.28 15.02
CA TYR A 149 17.84 20.20 14.84
C TYR A 149 17.97 19.36 16.13
N ALA A 150 17.88 18.03 15.98
CA ALA A 150 17.80 17.07 17.07
C ALA A 150 18.93 16.02 17.05
N GLY A 151 19.84 16.08 16.07
CA GLY A 151 21.00 15.19 15.96
C GLY A 151 21.20 14.65 14.54
N THR A 152 22.20 13.79 14.37
CA THR A 152 22.44 13.04 13.12
C THR A 152 22.21 11.55 13.33
N GLU A 153 21.69 10.87 12.32
CA GLU A 153 21.51 9.42 12.30
C GLU A 153 21.99 8.86 10.96
N SER A 154 22.62 7.68 11.00
CA SER A 154 23.03 6.95 9.79
C SER A 154 21.94 5.96 9.42
N LEU A 155 21.49 5.97 8.16
CA LEU A 155 20.61 4.94 7.60
C LEU A 155 21.31 4.36 6.38
N GLY A 156 21.75 3.10 6.49
CA GLY A 156 22.66 2.49 5.52
C GLY A 156 23.99 3.24 5.47
N GLU A 157 24.41 3.62 4.26
CA GLU A 157 25.67 4.35 4.01
C GLU A 157 25.50 5.88 4.04
N LYS A 158 24.27 6.38 4.25
CA LYS A 158 23.94 7.80 4.22
C LYS A 158 23.74 8.40 5.60
N MET A 159 24.16 9.66 5.74
CA MET A 159 23.98 10.46 6.94
C MET A 159 22.77 11.39 6.81
N PHE A 160 21.91 11.38 7.81
CA PHE A 160 20.71 12.20 7.89
C PHE A 160 20.75 13.11 9.11
N LEU A 161 20.25 14.34 8.95
CA LEU A 161 19.94 15.26 10.04
C LEU A 161 18.53 14.91 10.54
N ARG A 162 18.39 14.56 11.82
CA ARG A 162 17.09 14.46 12.47
C ARG A 162 16.66 15.86 12.91
N VAL A 163 15.50 16.29 12.44
CA VAL A 163 14.94 17.62 12.70
C VAL A 163 13.55 17.46 13.29
N GLU A 164 13.33 18.02 14.47
CA GLU A 164 12.02 18.07 15.09
C GLU A 164 11.19 19.18 14.42
N VAL A 165 9.96 18.85 14.04
CA VAL A 165 8.97 19.75 13.47
C VAL A 165 7.89 20.03 14.51
N ARG A 166 7.63 21.31 14.79
CA ARG A 166 6.50 21.73 15.63
C ARG A 166 5.68 22.81 14.96
N PRO A 167 4.34 22.72 14.98
CA PRO A 167 3.50 23.80 14.51
C PRO A 167 3.54 24.98 15.49
N LEU A 168 3.59 26.20 14.94
CA LEU A 168 3.58 27.43 15.73
C LEU A 168 2.23 27.63 16.44
N ASP A 169 1.13 27.23 15.80
CA ASP A 169 -0.19 27.12 16.43
C ASP A 169 -0.62 25.65 16.56
N PRO A 170 -0.35 24.98 17.69
CA PRO A 170 -0.75 23.60 17.91
C PRO A 170 -2.26 23.42 18.07
N LYS A 171 -3.04 24.51 18.14
CA LYS A 171 -4.51 24.45 18.19
C LYS A 171 -5.13 24.31 16.80
N LYS A 172 -4.41 24.73 15.75
CA LYS A 172 -4.84 24.55 14.36
C LYS A 172 -4.68 23.09 14.00
N SER A 173 -5.79 22.45 13.59
CA SER A 173 -5.83 21.02 13.25
C SER A 173 -5.19 20.73 11.90
N GLY A 174 -4.68 19.51 11.73
CA GLY A 174 -4.09 19.03 10.48
C GLY A 174 -2.67 19.54 10.25
N ARG A 175 -2.00 20.00 11.31
CA ARG A 175 -0.60 20.42 11.26
C ARG A 175 0.29 19.31 11.75
N PHE A 176 1.37 19.00 11.04
CA PHE A 176 2.25 17.92 11.43
C PHE A 176 3.07 18.24 12.68
N LEU A 177 3.29 17.23 13.50
CA LEU A 177 4.21 17.27 14.61
C LEU A 177 4.96 15.95 14.70
N GLY A 178 6.27 16.01 14.87
CA GLY A 178 7.13 14.83 14.87
C GLY A 178 8.53 15.15 14.39
N ASP A 179 9.20 14.16 13.83
CA ASP A 179 10.56 14.26 13.33
C ASP A 179 10.61 14.02 11.82
N ILE A 180 11.55 14.71 11.16
CA ILE A 180 11.92 14.46 9.78
C ILE A 180 13.42 14.14 9.71
N TRP A 181 13.78 13.23 8.80
CA TRP A 181 15.17 12.91 8.48
C TRP A 181 15.51 13.55 7.16
N VAL A 182 16.50 14.42 7.18
CA VAL A 182 16.92 15.23 6.06
C VAL A 182 18.29 14.76 5.61
N ASP A 183 18.43 14.38 4.34
CA ASP A 183 19.72 13.97 3.76
C ASP A 183 20.73 15.11 3.97
N SER A 184 21.85 14.79 4.62
CA SER A 184 22.82 15.81 5.07
C SER A 184 23.50 16.55 3.93
N THR A 185 23.48 16.03 2.71
CA THR A 185 24.10 16.65 1.53
C THR A 185 23.12 17.52 0.77
N SER A 186 21.94 16.96 0.43
CA SER A 186 20.93 17.61 -0.41
C SER A 186 19.94 18.47 0.36
N LEU A 187 19.88 18.33 1.69
CA LEU A 187 18.90 18.96 2.56
C LEU A 187 17.45 18.67 2.13
N ARG A 188 17.20 17.45 1.68
CA ARG A 188 15.87 16.94 1.29
C ARG A 188 15.37 15.93 2.30
N ILE A 189 14.06 15.97 2.55
CA ILE A 189 13.40 15.04 3.45
C ILE A 189 13.41 13.66 2.81
N ALA A 190 13.90 12.67 3.56
CA ALA A 190 13.95 11.26 3.19
C ALA A 190 12.98 10.40 4.03
N ARG A 191 12.69 10.82 5.27
CA ARG A 191 11.74 10.16 6.16
C ARG A 191 10.97 11.18 6.99
N ILE A 192 9.73 10.86 7.29
CA ILE A 192 8.82 11.63 8.16
C ILE A 192 8.25 10.66 9.18
N ALA A 193 8.32 10.97 10.47
CA ALA A 193 7.68 10.17 11.52
C ALA A 193 6.96 11.08 12.51
N GLY A 194 5.66 10.87 12.70
CA GLY A 194 4.88 11.74 13.57
C GLY A 194 3.39 11.58 13.35
N THR A 195 2.64 12.64 13.66
CA THR A 195 1.18 12.68 13.50
C THR A 195 0.72 14.09 13.14
N PHE A 196 -0.56 14.26 12.84
CA PHE A 196 -1.16 15.59 12.65
C PHE A 196 -1.95 16.03 13.88
N SER A 197 -1.97 17.34 14.12
CA SER A 197 -2.67 17.95 15.24
C SER A 197 -4.18 17.66 15.17
N PRO A 198 -4.78 17.07 16.21
CA PRO A 198 -6.17 16.65 16.17
C PRO A 198 -7.10 17.85 16.08
N LYS A 199 -8.28 17.63 15.49
CA LYS A 199 -9.35 18.61 15.56
C LYS A 199 -9.84 18.65 17.01
N ARG A 200 -9.78 19.83 17.67
CA ARG A 200 -10.42 19.97 18.99
C ARG A 200 -11.93 19.81 18.81
N LEU A 201 -12.46 18.63 19.15
CA LEU A 201 -13.90 18.46 19.34
C LEU A 201 -14.29 19.28 20.59
N GLY A 202 -15.18 20.27 20.42
CA GLY A 202 -15.83 20.90 21.57
C GLY A 202 -16.69 19.89 22.33
N PHE A 203 -17.03 20.17 23.60
CA PHE A 203 -17.80 19.29 24.49
C PHE A 203 -19.13 18.77 23.90
N ALA A 204 -19.68 19.41 22.85
CA ALA A 204 -20.92 19.03 22.17
C ALA A 204 -20.74 18.03 21.01
N SER A 205 -19.52 17.72 20.57
CA SER A 205 -19.31 16.81 19.42
C SER A 205 -19.35 15.33 19.81
N LYS A 206 -19.73 15.00 21.05
CA LYS A 206 -19.87 13.61 21.52
C LYS A 206 -21.19 12.96 21.07
N TYR A 207 -22.13 13.70 20.47
CA TYR A 207 -23.42 13.15 20.10
C TYR A 207 -23.98 13.81 18.83
N LEU A 208 -24.45 12.96 17.91
CA LEU A 208 -25.49 13.20 16.89
C LEU A 208 -25.04 13.57 15.46
N ASN A 209 -24.75 12.54 14.67
CA ASN A 209 -25.50 12.27 13.44
C ASN A 209 -26.38 11.03 13.70
N ALA A 210 -27.42 10.77 12.88
CA ALA A 210 -28.42 9.72 13.10
C ALA A 210 -27.85 8.27 13.17
N SER A 211 -26.55 8.11 12.92
CA SER A 211 -25.75 6.88 12.99
C SER A 211 -24.74 6.84 14.15
N GLY A 212 -24.78 7.81 15.07
CA GLY A 212 -24.08 7.72 16.37
C GLY A 212 -22.56 7.94 16.38
N ILE A 213 -21.92 8.22 15.24
CA ILE A 213 -20.46 8.38 15.16
C ILE A 213 -20.12 9.82 14.76
N SER A 214 -19.61 10.59 15.73
CA SER A 214 -18.94 11.86 15.45
C SER A 214 -17.75 11.62 14.54
N GLN A 215 -17.61 12.44 13.49
CA GLN A 215 -16.42 12.57 12.65
C GLN A 215 -15.21 13.01 13.49
N LEU A 216 -14.67 12.15 14.35
CA LEU A 216 -13.34 12.38 14.89
C LEU A 216 -12.41 12.28 13.69
N GLY A 217 -11.87 13.42 13.26
CA GLY A 217 -10.67 13.45 12.43
C GLY A 217 -9.53 12.89 13.27
N LEU A 218 -9.43 11.57 13.33
CA LEU A 218 -8.36 10.83 13.99
C LEU A 218 -7.18 10.84 13.04
N TYR A 219 -6.10 11.46 13.47
CA TYR A 219 -4.81 11.31 12.82
C TYR A 219 -4.03 10.20 13.55
N PHE A 220 -3.41 9.34 12.76
CA PHE A 220 -2.58 8.24 13.26
C PHE A 220 -1.14 8.71 13.38
N HIS A 221 -0.37 8.04 14.23
CA HIS A 221 1.08 8.09 14.12
C HIS A 221 1.51 7.27 12.91
N PHE A 222 2.43 7.82 12.13
CA PHE A 222 2.88 7.19 10.90
C PHE A 222 4.36 7.42 10.67
N GLU A 223 4.91 6.56 9.82
CA GLU A 223 6.24 6.72 9.24
C GLU A 223 6.12 6.70 7.73
N SER A 224 6.56 7.77 7.08
CA SER A 224 6.62 7.88 5.62
C SER A 224 8.07 7.91 5.16
N TRP A 225 8.36 7.13 4.13
CA TRP A 225 9.68 6.93 3.55
C TRP A 225 9.71 7.39 2.10
N ARG A 226 10.84 7.97 1.71
CA ARG A 226 11.11 8.42 0.35
C ARG A 226 12.28 7.66 -0.24
N GLN A 227 12.19 7.36 -1.52
CA GLN A 227 13.27 6.79 -2.31
C GLN A 227 14.07 7.94 -2.94
N GLU A 228 15.39 7.87 -2.89
CA GLU A 228 16.23 8.75 -3.70
C GLU A 228 16.29 8.20 -5.12
N VAL A 229 15.73 8.96 -6.06
CA VAL A 229 15.59 8.52 -7.47
C VAL A 229 16.71 9.08 -8.36
N SER A 230 17.37 10.12 -7.89
CA SER A 230 18.61 10.70 -8.41
C SER A 230 19.20 11.60 -7.33
N PRO A 231 20.49 11.97 -7.38
CA PRO A 231 21.12 12.77 -6.33
C PRO A 231 20.31 14.02 -5.96
N GLY A 232 19.83 14.07 -4.72
CA GLY A 232 19.03 15.18 -4.20
C GLY A 232 17.58 15.26 -4.70
N ILE A 233 17.05 14.21 -5.32
CA ILE A 233 15.63 14.06 -5.64
C ILE A 233 15.07 12.87 -4.85
N TRP A 234 14.23 13.18 -3.87
CA TRP A 234 13.58 12.20 -2.99
C TRP A 234 12.06 12.21 -3.24
N MET A 235 11.51 11.05 -3.59
CA MET A 235 10.09 10.89 -3.90
C MET A 235 9.40 9.96 -2.88
N PRO A 236 8.17 10.27 -2.43
CA PRO A 236 7.39 9.37 -1.57
C PRO A 236 7.30 7.96 -2.15
N SER A 237 7.55 6.95 -1.33
CA SER A 237 7.53 5.56 -1.76
C SER A 237 6.52 4.76 -0.95
N TYR A 238 6.57 4.93 0.38
CA TYR A 238 5.85 4.05 1.28
C TYR A 238 5.54 4.75 2.60
N THR A 239 4.33 4.57 3.10
CA THR A 239 3.93 4.99 4.45
C THR A 239 3.36 3.82 5.23
N TYR A 240 3.76 3.70 6.48
CA TYR A 240 3.27 2.70 7.42
C TYR A 240 2.66 3.38 8.64
N PHE A 241 1.59 2.80 9.17
CA PHE A 241 1.07 3.14 10.49
C PHE A 241 0.60 1.89 11.22
N ASP A 242 0.74 1.90 12.55
CA ASP A 242 0.20 0.90 13.45
C ASP A 242 -0.30 1.66 14.69
N GLU A 243 -1.60 1.92 14.71
CA GLU A 243 -2.25 2.74 15.73
C GLU A 243 -3.19 1.87 16.56
N GLN A 244 -2.86 1.76 17.84
CA GLN A 244 -3.72 1.12 18.84
C GLN A 244 -4.11 2.15 19.90
N ARG A 245 -5.41 2.41 20.02
CA ARG A 245 -5.95 3.26 21.09
C ARG A 245 -7.04 2.52 21.82
N SER A 246 -7.00 2.59 23.14
CA SER A 246 -8.08 2.15 24.02
C SER A 246 -8.50 3.32 24.89
N ALA A 247 -9.80 3.60 24.93
CA ALA A 247 -10.39 4.61 25.81
C ALA A 247 -11.51 3.97 26.65
N GLY A 248 -11.52 4.21 27.96
CA GLY A 248 -12.57 3.75 28.87
C GLY A 248 -12.05 2.86 30.01
N SER A 249 -12.96 2.49 30.91
CA SER A 249 -12.74 1.57 32.03
C SER A 249 -13.93 0.61 32.12
N GLY A 250 -13.68 -0.68 32.35
CA GLY A 250 -14.73 -1.72 32.42
C GLY A 250 -15.45 -1.94 31.08
N ASN A 251 -16.76 -2.20 31.11
CA ASN A 251 -17.60 -2.52 29.94
C ASN A 251 -17.82 -1.35 28.94
N LEU A 252 -17.09 -0.23 29.11
CA LEU A 252 -17.14 0.98 28.30
C LEU A 252 -15.82 1.22 27.53
N ALA A 253 -14.93 0.22 27.48
CA ALA A 253 -13.71 0.29 26.71
C ALA A 253 -14.02 0.33 25.21
N THR A 254 -13.87 1.50 24.59
CA THR A 254 -13.86 1.69 23.15
C THR A 254 -12.42 1.68 22.69
N GLY A 255 -12.04 0.69 21.90
CA GLY A 255 -10.69 0.58 21.36
C GLY A 255 -10.69 0.25 19.88
N PHE A 256 -9.60 0.60 19.21
CA PHE A 256 -9.30 0.15 17.86
C PHE A 256 -7.81 -0.17 17.77
N HIS A 257 -7.49 -1.14 16.93
CA HIS A 257 -6.13 -1.37 16.46
C HIS A 257 -6.17 -1.41 14.94
N LEU A 258 -5.64 -0.37 14.31
CA LEU A 258 -5.55 -0.25 12.86
C LEU A 258 -4.09 -0.24 12.44
N ARG A 259 -3.73 -1.20 11.60
CA ARG A 259 -2.44 -1.24 10.92
C ARG A 259 -2.66 -0.95 9.44
N GLY A 260 -1.80 -0.16 8.81
CA GLY A 260 -1.93 0.04 7.38
C GLY A 260 -0.65 0.42 6.68
N HIS A 261 -0.74 0.24 5.37
CA HIS A 261 0.34 0.36 4.41
C HIS A 261 -0.16 1.22 3.25
N VAL A 262 0.63 2.21 2.86
CA VAL A 262 0.36 3.08 1.71
C VAL A 262 1.56 2.98 0.78
N TRP A 263 1.37 2.50 -0.45
CA TRP A 263 2.42 2.43 -1.45
C TRP A 263 2.19 3.46 -2.54
N VAL A 264 3.26 4.05 -3.04
CA VAL A 264 3.23 5.05 -4.11
C VAL A 264 4.14 4.63 -5.24
N TRP A 265 3.69 4.73 -6.48
CA TRP A 265 4.51 4.40 -7.66
C TRP A 265 4.04 5.12 -8.93
N GLY A 266 4.76 4.92 -10.03
CA GLY A 266 4.34 5.42 -11.35
C GLY A 266 4.85 6.83 -11.66
N TYR A 267 5.98 7.23 -11.07
CA TYR A 267 6.58 8.54 -11.26
C TYR A 267 7.18 8.77 -12.66
N GLN A 268 7.46 7.70 -13.40
CA GLN A 268 8.05 7.77 -14.75
C GLN A 268 7.02 7.96 -15.86
N THR A 269 5.72 8.01 -15.53
CA THR A 269 4.62 8.17 -16.50
C THR A 269 4.53 9.62 -17.01
N THR A 270 5.59 10.11 -17.63
CA THR A 270 5.60 11.35 -18.39
C THR A 270 5.28 11.03 -19.85
N GLU A 271 4.11 11.45 -20.32
CA GLU A 271 3.67 11.51 -21.74
C GLU A 271 2.79 10.40 -22.35
N VAL A 272 2.60 9.22 -21.73
CA VAL A 272 1.53 8.32 -22.20
C VAL A 272 0.19 8.77 -21.59
N GLY A 273 -0.58 9.46 -22.43
CA GLY A 273 -1.78 10.20 -22.09
C GLY A 273 -2.90 9.40 -21.45
N ARG A 274 -3.66 10.12 -20.63
CA ARG A 274 -4.78 9.71 -19.77
C ARG A 274 -4.31 8.97 -18.52
N ALA A 275 -4.28 9.72 -17.42
CA ALA A 275 -4.53 9.13 -16.12
C ALA A 275 -5.75 8.24 -16.25
N ALA A 276 -5.56 6.92 -16.12
CA ALA A 276 -6.68 6.00 -16.07
C ALA A 276 -7.56 6.50 -14.91
N THR A 277 -8.74 7.03 -15.21
CA THR A 277 -9.72 7.50 -14.21
C THR A 277 -10.64 6.36 -13.77
N LYS A 278 -10.36 5.15 -14.26
CA LYS A 278 -11.08 3.91 -14.05
C LYS A 278 -10.09 2.77 -14.19
N LEU A 279 -10.45 1.60 -13.68
CA LEU A 279 -9.69 0.38 -13.93
C LEU A 279 -9.60 0.06 -15.44
N PRO A 280 -8.42 -0.36 -15.94
CA PRO A 280 -8.25 -0.77 -17.32
C PRO A 280 -9.04 -2.05 -17.65
N THR A 281 -9.45 -2.17 -18.91
CA THR A 281 -10.34 -3.22 -19.42
C THR A 281 -9.70 -4.05 -20.54
N SER A 282 -8.48 -3.72 -20.95
CA SER A 282 -7.73 -4.49 -21.94
C SER A 282 -6.27 -4.58 -21.54
N ARG A 283 -5.52 -5.47 -22.19
CA ARG A 283 -4.06 -5.58 -22.02
C ARG A 283 -3.36 -4.26 -22.34
N ALA A 284 -3.71 -3.62 -23.45
CA ALA A 284 -3.13 -2.33 -23.84
C ALA A 284 -3.41 -1.25 -22.79
N GLU A 285 -4.65 -1.17 -22.29
CA GLU A 285 -4.99 -0.24 -21.21
C GLU A 285 -4.23 -0.57 -19.91
N LEU A 286 -4.01 -1.85 -19.59
CA LEU A 286 -3.21 -2.27 -18.43
C LEU A 286 -1.74 -1.84 -18.58
N GLU A 287 -1.15 -2.01 -19.76
CA GLU A 287 0.22 -1.58 -20.08
C GLU A 287 0.40 -0.06 -19.97
N GLU A 288 -0.61 0.72 -20.33
CA GLU A 288 -0.59 2.19 -20.22
C GLU A 288 -1.03 2.71 -18.83
N SER A 289 -1.71 1.90 -18.03
CA SER A 289 -2.31 2.34 -16.76
C SER A 289 -1.30 2.67 -15.65
N GLY A 290 -0.07 2.15 -15.75
CA GLY A 290 0.93 2.18 -14.68
C GLY A 290 0.64 1.22 -13.52
N MET A 291 -0.21 0.20 -13.72
CA MET A 291 -0.48 -0.84 -12.72
C MET A 291 0.40 -2.09 -12.88
N LEU A 292 1.00 -2.26 -14.05
CA LEU A 292 1.95 -3.34 -14.30
C LEU A 292 3.34 -2.94 -13.85
N ALA A 293 4.06 -3.90 -13.30
CA ALA A 293 5.47 -3.77 -13.06
C ALA A 293 6.24 -3.65 -14.37
N SER A 294 7.26 -2.81 -14.39
CA SER A 294 8.31 -2.87 -15.39
C SER A 294 9.01 -4.24 -15.28
N PRO A 295 9.43 -4.84 -16.40
CA PRO A 295 10.12 -6.14 -16.38
C PRO A 295 11.33 -6.12 -15.44
N GLY A 296 11.51 -7.20 -14.68
CA GLY A 296 12.55 -7.31 -13.66
C GLY A 296 12.78 -8.76 -13.21
N GLN A 297 13.61 -8.96 -12.18
CA GLN A 297 14.03 -10.29 -11.73
C GLN A 297 12.86 -11.19 -11.31
N VAL A 298 11.83 -10.62 -10.68
CA VAL A 298 10.65 -11.39 -10.27
C VAL A 298 9.87 -11.90 -11.48
N GLU A 299 9.64 -11.05 -12.48
CA GLU A 299 8.96 -11.44 -13.72
C GLU A 299 9.77 -12.50 -14.50
N LEU A 300 11.10 -12.37 -14.54
CA LEU A 300 11.99 -13.38 -15.11
C LEU A 300 11.86 -14.74 -14.40
N GLY A 301 11.76 -14.74 -13.06
CA GLY A 301 11.52 -15.96 -12.28
C GLY A 301 10.19 -16.63 -12.63
N LEU A 302 9.12 -15.85 -12.81
CA LEU A 302 7.81 -16.36 -13.22
C LEU A 302 7.83 -16.92 -14.64
N ASN A 303 8.51 -16.23 -15.56
CA ASN A 303 8.70 -16.73 -16.93
C ASN A 303 9.52 -18.03 -16.94
N GLY A 304 10.50 -18.19 -16.05
CA GLY A 304 11.23 -19.46 -15.90
C GLY A 304 10.34 -20.65 -15.50
N ILE A 305 9.30 -20.41 -14.68
CA ILE A 305 8.30 -21.45 -14.35
C ILE A 305 7.49 -21.81 -15.60
N ILE A 306 7.07 -20.81 -16.38
CA ILE A 306 6.35 -21.04 -17.64
C ILE A 306 7.23 -21.86 -18.58
N GLU A 307 8.46 -21.42 -18.85
CA GLU A 307 9.41 -22.10 -19.74
C GLU A 307 9.66 -23.56 -19.33
N GLU A 308 9.74 -23.87 -18.03
CA GLU A 308 9.86 -25.25 -17.55
C GLU A 308 8.62 -26.07 -17.93
N VAL A 309 7.42 -25.53 -17.70
CA VAL A 309 6.16 -26.18 -18.05
C VAL A 309 6.06 -26.37 -19.57
N GLU A 310 6.41 -25.37 -20.39
CA GLU A 310 6.39 -25.50 -21.85
C GLU A 310 7.37 -26.58 -22.31
N LYS A 311 8.62 -26.52 -21.87
CA LYS A 311 9.67 -27.47 -22.27
C LYS A 311 9.31 -28.92 -21.91
N ALA A 312 8.68 -29.14 -20.76
CA ALA A 312 8.27 -30.46 -20.30
C ALA A 312 7.11 -31.07 -21.10
N ASN A 313 6.34 -30.25 -21.82
CA ASN A 313 5.14 -30.64 -22.57
C ASN A 313 5.27 -30.50 -24.10
N GLY A 314 6.46 -30.12 -24.59
CA GLY A 314 6.72 -29.92 -26.03
C GLY A 314 6.38 -28.50 -26.51
N THR A 315 6.49 -28.25 -27.81
CA THR A 315 6.27 -26.89 -28.36
C THR A 315 4.81 -26.49 -28.25
N ILE A 316 4.49 -25.67 -27.24
CA ILE A 316 3.23 -24.94 -27.20
C ILE A 316 3.24 -23.96 -28.39
N SER A 317 2.19 -23.99 -29.22
CA SER A 317 2.14 -23.17 -30.45
C SER A 317 2.03 -21.66 -30.20
N ARG A 318 1.93 -21.25 -28.93
CA ARG A 318 1.82 -19.86 -28.48
C ARG A 318 2.86 -19.63 -27.39
N SER A 319 3.64 -18.56 -27.53
CA SER A 319 4.53 -18.10 -26.47
C SER A 319 3.67 -17.54 -25.34
N VAL A 320 3.68 -18.18 -24.17
CA VAL A 320 2.97 -17.67 -23.00
C VAL A 320 3.92 -16.79 -22.19
N GLY A 321 3.47 -15.58 -21.84
CA GLY A 321 4.23 -14.65 -21.00
C GLY A 321 3.61 -14.48 -19.62
N CYS A 322 4.40 -14.04 -18.65
CA CYS A 322 3.91 -13.56 -17.36
C CYS A 322 4.16 -12.06 -17.21
N ARG A 323 3.18 -11.33 -16.68
CA ARG A 323 3.34 -9.94 -16.21
C ARG A 323 2.88 -9.82 -14.76
N VAL A 324 3.46 -8.89 -14.02
CA VAL A 324 3.16 -8.71 -12.60
C VAL A 324 2.37 -7.43 -12.36
N LEU A 325 1.25 -7.51 -11.63
CA LEU A 325 0.55 -6.32 -11.14
C LEU A 325 1.21 -5.83 -9.85
N LEU A 326 1.36 -4.51 -9.72
CA LEU A 326 1.90 -3.87 -8.52
C LEU A 326 0.93 -3.93 -7.31
N THR A 327 -0.31 -4.35 -7.54
CA THR A 327 -1.41 -4.25 -6.57
C THR A 327 -1.42 -5.37 -5.52
N SER A 328 -1.95 -5.05 -4.35
CA SER A 328 -2.05 -5.93 -3.17
C SER A 328 -3.20 -6.94 -3.17
N PRO A 329 -4.36 -6.74 -3.86
CA PRO A 329 -5.38 -7.77 -3.91
C PRO A 329 -4.83 -9.04 -4.57
N ALA A 330 -5.14 -10.19 -4.00
CA ALA A 330 -4.65 -11.47 -4.45
C ALA A 330 -5.41 -11.90 -5.71
N GLU A 331 -4.75 -11.87 -6.86
CA GLU A 331 -5.35 -12.27 -8.12
C GLU A 331 -4.33 -12.90 -9.06
N ILE A 332 -4.81 -13.90 -9.80
CA ILE A 332 -4.19 -14.41 -11.00
C ILE A 332 -5.27 -14.52 -12.07
N PHE A 333 -4.94 -14.08 -13.28
CA PHE A 333 -5.81 -14.16 -14.43
C PHE A 333 -4.99 -14.16 -15.71
N ARG A 334 -5.68 -14.23 -16.85
CA ARG A 334 -5.05 -14.20 -18.16
C ARG A 334 -5.77 -13.26 -19.13
N ILE A 335 -5.02 -12.65 -20.01
CA ILE A 335 -5.55 -11.97 -21.20
C ILE A 335 -4.77 -12.52 -22.39
N GLU A 336 -5.48 -13.11 -23.35
CA GLU A 336 -4.88 -13.70 -24.55
C GLU A 336 -3.83 -14.79 -24.23
N ASP A 337 -2.56 -14.48 -24.44
CA ASP A 337 -1.39 -15.34 -24.24
C ASP A 337 -0.55 -14.94 -23.00
N THR A 338 -1.06 -14.03 -22.18
CA THR A 338 -0.32 -13.51 -21.02
C THR A 338 -1.05 -13.79 -19.72
N VAL A 339 -0.31 -14.38 -18.78
CA VAL A 339 -0.74 -14.58 -17.39
C VAL A 339 -0.35 -13.35 -16.57
N PHE A 340 -1.28 -12.85 -15.77
CA PHE A 340 -1.09 -11.74 -14.87
C PHE A 340 -1.15 -12.24 -13.44
N VAL A 341 -0.12 -11.93 -12.66
CA VAL A 341 0.00 -12.33 -11.25
C VAL A 341 0.14 -11.06 -10.41
N SER A 342 -0.63 -10.89 -9.35
CA SER A 342 -0.49 -9.71 -8.48
C SER A 342 0.62 -9.87 -7.43
N ARG A 343 1.24 -8.73 -7.06
CA ARG A 343 2.14 -8.64 -5.90
C ARG A 343 1.48 -9.20 -4.64
N GLY A 344 0.19 -8.94 -4.47
CA GLY A 344 -0.64 -9.53 -3.42
C GLY A 344 -0.57 -11.05 -3.37
N LEU A 345 -0.80 -11.70 -4.52
CA LEU A 345 -0.74 -13.15 -4.61
C LEU A 345 0.68 -13.67 -4.36
N LEU A 346 1.71 -13.01 -4.89
CA LEU A 346 3.11 -13.38 -4.62
C LEU A 346 3.45 -13.35 -3.12
N ASN A 347 2.88 -12.40 -2.38
CA ASN A 347 3.06 -12.28 -0.92
C ASN A 347 2.20 -13.24 -0.09
N LEU A 348 1.25 -13.96 -0.70
CA LEU A 348 0.36 -14.92 -0.03
C LEU A 348 0.68 -16.37 -0.34
N VAL A 349 1.21 -16.64 -1.53
CA VAL A 349 1.53 -18.00 -1.96
C VAL A 349 2.65 -18.56 -1.05
N PRO A 350 2.47 -19.77 -0.47
CA PRO A 350 3.40 -20.31 0.52
C PRO A 350 4.74 -20.72 -0.09
N ASN A 351 4.78 -21.11 -1.36
CA ASN A 351 5.97 -21.61 -2.03
C ASN A 351 5.84 -21.59 -3.56
N GLN A 352 6.95 -21.89 -4.24
CA GLN A 352 7.02 -21.90 -5.69
C GLN A 352 6.16 -23.00 -6.34
N SER A 353 5.95 -24.15 -5.67
CA SER A 353 5.11 -25.24 -6.18
C SER A 353 3.66 -24.81 -6.36
N VAL A 354 3.07 -24.16 -5.35
CA VAL A 354 1.71 -23.62 -5.42
C VAL A 354 1.62 -22.54 -6.50
N LEU A 355 2.64 -21.68 -6.62
CA LEU A 355 2.68 -20.67 -7.68
C LEU A 355 2.70 -21.31 -9.08
N ALA A 356 3.52 -22.33 -9.28
CA ALA A 356 3.61 -23.06 -10.53
C ALA A 356 2.28 -23.76 -10.89
N ALA A 357 1.57 -24.31 -9.91
CA ALA A 357 0.26 -24.90 -10.14
C ALA A 357 -0.80 -23.87 -10.57
N LEU A 358 -0.82 -22.70 -9.93
CA LEU A 358 -1.70 -21.60 -10.33
C LEU A 358 -1.40 -21.11 -11.76
N ILE A 359 -0.12 -20.94 -12.10
CA ILE A 359 0.31 -20.54 -13.46
C ILE A 359 -0.05 -21.62 -14.48
N ALA A 360 0.25 -22.89 -14.20
CA ALA A 360 -0.05 -24.00 -15.10
C ALA A 360 -1.56 -24.14 -15.36
N ARG A 361 -2.40 -23.82 -14.37
CA ARG A 361 -3.84 -23.75 -14.54
C ARG A 361 -4.28 -22.65 -15.50
N GLU A 362 -3.66 -21.47 -15.43
CA GLU A 362 -3.92 -20.41 -16.43
C GLU A 362 -3.41 -20.79 -17.82
N ILE A 363 -2.24 -21.44 -17.93
CA ILE A 363 -1.72 -21.99 -19.19
C ILE A 363 -2.70 -23.00 -19.79
N ALA A 364 -3.26 -23.89 -18.97
CA ALA A 364 -4.27 -24.87 -19.39
C ALA A 364 -5.49 -24.20 -20.01
N HIS A 365 -5.82 -22.97 -19.62
CA HIS A 365 -6.88 -22.20 -20.26
C HIS A 365 -6.46 -21.48 -21.56
N ILE A 366 -5.17 -21.24 -21.79
CA ILE A 366 -4.63 -20.59 -23.00
C ILE A 366 -4.44 -21.61 -24.13
N VAL A 367 -3.83 -22.75 -23.81
CA VAL A 367 -3.48 -23.79 -24.78
C VAL A 367 -4.73 -24.66 -25.02
N PRO A 368 -5.08 -25.06 -26.24
CA PRO A 368 -6.13 -26.06 -26.49
C PRO A 368 -5.66 -27.48 -26.11
N GLY A 369 -6.56 -28.39 -25.73
CA GLY A 369 -6.24 -29.81 -25.55
C GLY A 369 -6.18 -30.57 -26.88
N ASP A 370 -5.55 -31.76 -26.89
CA ASP A 370 -5.39 -32.62 -28.08
C ASP A 370 -6.67 -33.35 -28.54
N SER A 371 -7.79 -33.21 -27.82
CA SER A 371 -9.03 -33.92 -28.15
C SER A 371 -9.81 -33.28 -29.31
N PRO A 372 -10.25 -34.07 -30.32
CA PRO A 372 -10.99 -33.57 -31.48
C PRO A 372 -12.35 -32.94 -31.15
N ALA A 373 -12.91 -33.22 -29.96
CA ALA A 373 -14.12 -32.55 -29.45
C ALA A 373 -13.90 -31.06 -29.07
N GLN A 374 -12.64 -30.60 -29.01
CA GLN A 374 -12.28 -29.25 -28.54
C GLN A 374 -11.71 -28.35 -29.65
N GLN A 375 -11.49 -28.87 -30.87
CA GLN A 375 -11.07 -28.08 -32.04
C GLN A 375 -12.18 -27.17 -32.59
N GLY A 376 -13.42 -27.31 -32.10
CA GLY A 376 -14.59 -26.54 -32.55
C GLY A 376 -15.01 -25.37 -31.66
N THR A 377 -14.40 -25.19 -30.47
CA THR A 377 -14.78 -24.10 -29.57
C THR A 377 -13.99 -22.85 -29.93
N GLN A 378 -14.59 -21.96 -30.71
CA GLN A 378 -14.02 -20.62 -30.97
C GLN A 378 -13.59 -19.99 -29.64
N VAL A 379 -12.31 -19.63 -29.52
CA VAL A 379 -11.82 -18.71 -28.50
C VAL A 379 -12.60 -17.41 -28.72
N THR A 380 -13.67 -17.22 -27.95
CA THR A 380 -14.47 -16.01 -28.05
C THR A 380 -13.57 -14.87 -27.58
N PRO A 381 -13.42 -13.77 -28.33
CA PRO A 381 -12.63 -12.64 -27.91
C PRO A 381 -13.09 -12.20 -26.51
N LEU A 382 -12.15 -12.17 -25.56
CA LEU A 382 -12.41 -11.77 -24.19
C LEU A 382 -12.86 -10.30 -24.19
N LYS A 383 -14.16 -10.06 -24.00
CA LYS A 383 -14.66 -8.74 -23.62
C LYS A 383 -14.60 -8.64 -22.10
N ALA A 384 -13.72 -7.79 -21.60
CA ALA A 384 -13.85 -7.30 -20.24
C ALA A 384 -15.12 -6.43 -20.19
N GLU A 385 -16.12 -6.89 -19.44
CA GLU A 385 -17.31 -6.08 -19.19
C GLU A 385 -17.19 -5.46 -17.79
N PRO A 386 -17.49 -4.17 -17.63
CA PRO A 386 -17.68 -3.58 -16.31
C PRO A 386 -18.72 -4.42 -15.57
N THR A 387 -18.41 -4.87 -14.35
CA THR A 387 -19.42 -5.56 -13.55
C THR A 387 -20.56 -4.59 -13.20
N ALA A 388 -21.77 -5.11 -12.96
CA ALA A 388 -22.92 -4.30 -12.55
C ALA A 388 -22.64 -3.47 -11.28
N ASP A 389 -21.68 -3.90 -10.45
CA ASP A 389 -21.24 -3.20 -9.24
C ASP A 389 -20.13 -2.16 -9.49
N SER A 390 -19.62 -2.06 -10.72
CA SER A 390 -18.59 -1.12 -11.20
C SER A 390 -17.25 -1.07 -10.46
N SER A 391 -17.09 -1.73 -9.30
CA SER A 391 -15.88 -1.66 -8.48
C SER A 391 -14.70 -2.43 -9.06
N ASN A 392 -15.00 -3.47 -9.86
CA ASN A 392 -14.04 -4.39 -10.44
C ASN A 392 -14.35 -4.55 -11.94
N VAL A 393 -13.31 -4.75 -12.72
CA VAL A 393 -13.44 -5.24 -14.10
C VAL A 393 -13.48 -6.75 -14.01
N ARG A 394 -14.51 -7.41 -14.57
CA ARG A 394 -14.52 -8.88 -14.63
C ARG A 394 -14.05 -9.29 -16.01
N ILE A 395 -12.81 -9.75 -16.09
CA ILE A 395 -12.34 -10.48 -17.26
C ILE A 395 -12.97 -11.88 -17.13
N GLN A 396 -14.10 -12.09 -17.83
CA GLN A 396 -14.79 -13.39 -17.79
C GLN A 396 -13.94 -14.45 -18.49
N HIS A 397 -13.38 -15.37 -17.71
CA HIS A 397 -12.72 -16.55 -18.26
C HIS A 397 -13.77 -17.64 -18.50
N SER A 398 -14.29 -17.73 -19.73
CA SER A 398 -14.85 -19.00 -20.20
C SER A 398 -13.68 -19.91 -20.53
N GLY A 399 -13.48 -20.93 -19.70
CA GLY A 399 -12.46 -21.95 -19.86
C GLY A 399 -13.11 -23.32 -19.87
N PRO A 400 -12.53 -24.31 -20.54
CA PRO A 400 -13.08 -25.66 -20.52
C PRO A 400 -13.09 -26.19 -19.08
N ALA A 401 -14.14 -26.93 -18.71
CA ALA A 401 -14.36 -27.45 -17.36
C ALA A 401 -13.25 -28.42 -16.87
N ASP A 402 -12.33 -28.80 -17.75
CA ASP A 402 -11.23 -29.73 -17.56
C ASP A 402 -9.89 -29.05 -17.17
N ALA A 403 -9.86 -27.73 -16.96
CA ALA A 403 -8.61 -26.99 -16.76
C ALA A 403 -7.73 -27.52 -15.61
N ASN A 404 -8.35 -28.06 -14.55
CA ASN A 404 -7.61 -28.70 -13.46
C ASN A 404 -6.98 -30.04 -13.87
N GLU A 405 -7.68 -30.85 -14.66
CA GLU A 405 -7.11 -32.11 -15.18
C GLU A 405 -5.93 -31.80 -16.11
N ARG A 406 -6.08 -30.75 -16.91
CA ARG A 406 -5.03 -30.28 -17.81
C ARG A 406 -3.84 -29.67 -17.07
N MET A 407 -4.08 -28.94 -15.98
CA MET A 407 -3.01 -28.51 -15.08
C MET A 407 -2.20 -29.71 -14.57
N LEU A 408 -2.85 -30.78 -14.11
CA LEU A 408 -2.14 -31.98 -13.65
C LEU A 408 -1.31 -32.63 -14.76
N LEU A 409 -1.83 -32.67 -15.99
CA LEU A 409 -1.08 -33.16 -17.15
C LEU A 409 0.16 -32.30 -17.43
N LEU A 410 0.01 -30.96 -17.40
CA LEU A 410 1.10 -30.01 -17.63
C LEU A 410 2.21 -30.15 -16.56
N LEU A 411 1.85 -30.41 -15.30
CA LEU A 411 2.82 -30.52 -14.21
C LEU A 411 3.47 -31.90 -14.09
N LYS A 412 2.94 -32.93 -14.77
CA LYS A 412 3.37 -34.33 -14.59
C LYS A 412 4.87 -34.55 -14.84
N ASN A 413 5.45 -33.82 -15.80
CA ASN A 413 6.84 -33.97 -16.22
C ASN A 413 7.75 -32.83 -15.72
N THR A 414 7.26 -31.98 -14.79
CA THR A 414 8.03 -30.89 -14.20
C THR A 414 8.45 -31.24 -12.77
N GLN A 415 9.26 -30.38 -12.14
CA GLN A 415 9.58 -30.54 -10.72
C GLN A 415 8.37 -30.32 -9.79
N TYR A 416 7.25 -29.81 -10.32
CA TYR A 416 6.05 -29.45 -9.58
C TYR A 416 4.95 -30.54 -9.61
N VAL A 417 5.31 -31.79 -9.90
CA VAL A 417 4.36 -32.92 -10.00
C VAL A 417 3.51 -33.11 -8.73
N SER A 418 4.02 -32.74 -7.55
CA SER A 418 3.31 -32.84 -6.26
C SER A 418 2.53 -31.56 -5.88
N ALA A 419 2.53 -30.53 -6.72
CA ALA A 419 1.97 -29.23 -6.36
C ALA A 419 0.44 -29.22 -6.16
N ALA A 420 -0.26 -30.25 -6.64
CA ALA A 420 -1.70 -30.37 -6.50
C ALA A 420 -2.16 -30.43 -5.03
N ASP A 421 -1.50 -31.26 -4.21
CA ASP A 421 -1.84 -31.41 -2.79
C ASP A 421 -1.58 -30.12 -1.99
N GLU A 422 -0.51 -29.41 -2.35
CA GLU A 422 -0.14 -28.13 -1.76
C GLU A 422 -1.14 -27.03 -2.18
N LEU A 423 -1.58 -27.05 -3.44
CA LEU A 423 -2.59 -26.12 -3.96
C LEU A 423 -3.94 -26.31 -3.28
N GLU A 424 -4.38 -27.55 -3.05
CA GLU A 424 -5.59 -27.83 -2.28
C GLU A 424 -5.51 -27.27 -0.85
N SER A 425 -4.36 -27.49 -0.20
CA SER A 425 -4.11 -26.97 1.15
C SER A 425 -4.13 -25.43 1.18
N PHE A 426 -3.54 -24.79 0.17
CA PHE A 426 -3.57 -23.35 -0.02
C PHE A 426 -5.00 -22.82 -0.21
N PHE A 427 -5.82 -23.46 -1.05
CA PHE A 427 -7.22 -23.07 -1.23
C PHE A 427 -8.05 -23.23 0.05
N ALA A 428 -7.85 -24.32 0.80
CA ALA A 428 -8.48 -24.51 2.10
C ALA A 428 -8.12 -23.37 3.07
N SER A 429 -6.86 -22.93 3.09
CA SER A 429 -6.43 -21.78 3.86
C SER A 429 -7.03 -20.46 3.38
N LEU A 430 -7.12 -20.23 2.07
CA LEU A 430 -7.70 -19.01 1.50
C LEU A 430 -9.16 -18.83 1.92
N VAL A 431 -9.93 -19.92 2.02
CA VAL A 431 -11.32 -19.87 2.50
C VAL A 431 -11.40 -19.31 3.93
N LEU A 432 -10.48 -19.69 4.82
CA LEU A 432 -10.45 -19.18 6.18
C LEU A 432 -9.91 -17.74 6.24
N TYR A 433 -8.88 -17.45 5.44
CA TYR A 433 -8.26 -16.12 5.38
C TYR A 433 -9.22 -15.05 4.83
N SER A 434 -9.95 -15.38 3.76
CA SER A 434 -10.86 -14.47 3.07
C SER A 434 -12.00 -13.91 3.90
N ARG A 435 -12.43 -14.63 4.95
CA ARG A 435 -13.48 -14.15 5.86
C ARG A 435 -13.03 -12.94 6.67
N ARG A 436 -11.71 -12.77 6.82
CA ARG A 436 -11.08 -11.74 7.66
C ARG A 436 -10.37 -10.68 6.84
N ALA A 437 -9.98 -11.01 5.61
CA ALA A 437 -9.41 -10.10 4.63
C ALA A 437 -10.26 -10.05 3.33
N PRO A 438 -11.55 -9.68 3.41
CA PRO A 438 -12.43 -9.71 2.26
C PRO A 438 -11.96 -8.81 1.10
N HIS A 439 -11.34 -7.66 1.37
CA HIS A 439 -10.92 -6.73 0.32
C HIS A 439 -9.59 -7.13 -0.31
N LEU A 440 -8.67 -7.73 0.44
CA LEU A 440 -7.47 -8.33 -0.14
C LEU A 440 -7.83 -9.50 -1.08
N MET A 441 -8.92 -10.21 -0.82
CA MET A 441 -9.41 -11.31 -1.67
C MET A 441 -10.36 -10.87 -2.78
N LYS A 442 -10.63 -9.57 -2.89
CA LYS A 442 -11.48 -8.98 -3.93
C LYS A 442 -10.61 -8.57 -5.14
N PRO A 443 -10.57 -9.35 -6.23
CA PRO A 443 -9.71 -9.07 -7.37
C PRO A 443 -10.13 -7.79 -8.10
N LEU A 444 -9.20 -7.06 -8.70
CA LEU A 444 -9.50 -5.86 -9.50
C LEU A 444 -9.92 -6.19 -10.94
N PHE A 445 -9.33 -7.24 -11.52
CA PHE A 445 -9.53 -7.65 -12.92
C PHE A 445 -10.00 -9.10 -13.08
N GLY A 446 -9.38 -10.00 -12.33
CA GLY A 446 -9.60 -11.44 -12.44
C GLY A 446 -10.90 -11.93 -11.79
N GLY A 447 -11.18 -13.23 -11.98
CA GLY A 447 -12.14 -13.95 -11.13
C GLY A 447 -11.59 -14.16 -9.73
N SER A 448 -12.46 -14.26 -8.72
CA SER A 448 -12.02 -14.48 -7.33
C SER A 448 -11.26 -15.81 -7.22
N LEU A 449 -10.12 -15.80 -6.52
CA LEU A 449 -9.39 -17.02 -6.19
C LEU A 449 -10.25 -18.03 -5.43
N LEU A 450 -11.27 -17.57 -4.69
CA LEU A 450 -12.22 -18.47 -4.02
C LEU A 450 -13.21 -19.11 -4.99
N GLU A 451 -13.69 -18.37 -6.00
CA GLU A 451 -14.52 -18.96 -7.06
C GLU A 451 -13.69 -19.98 -7.86
N GLN A 452 -12.44 -19.64 -8.13
CA GLN A 452 -11.49 -20.54 -8.76
C GLN A 452 -11.20 -21.77 -7.89
N ALA A 453 -11.02 -21.61 -6.58
CA ALA A 453 -10.79 -22.69 -5.61
C ALA A 453 -11.99 -23.63 -5.50
N ARG A 454 -13.19 -23.09 -5.71
CA ARG A 454 -14.38 -23.90 -5.78
C ARG A 454 -14.20 -24.89 -6.94
N MET A 455 -14.02 -24.48 -8.19
CA MET A 455 -13.92 -25.42 -9.33
C MET A 455 -12.93 -26.60 -9.07
N GLN A 456 -13.42 -27.79 -8.71
CA GLN A 456 -12.62 -28.98 -8.36
C GLN A 456 -12.38 -29.87 -9.59
N PRO A 457 -11.30 -30.68 -9.63
CA PRO A 457 -11.05 -31.64 -10.70
C PRO A 457 -12.22 -32.63 -10.85
N GLY A 458 -12.70 -32.87 -12.08
CA GLY A 458 -13.66 -33.94 -12.38
C GLY A 458 -15.12 -33.71 -11.99
N VAL A 459 -15.52 -32.50 -11.54
CA VAL A 459 -16.91 -32.22 -11.14
C VAL A 459 -17.58 -31.25 -12.12
N SER A 460 -18.44 -31.77 -13.00
CA SER A 460 -19.27 -30.99 -13.94
C SER A 460 -20.43 -30.23 -13.28
N GLN A 461 -20.49 -30.18 -11.95
CA GLN A 461 -21.54 -29.56 -11.15
C GLN A 461 -20.97 -28.47 -10.23
N PRO A 462 -21.75 -27.42 -9.92
CA PRO A 462 -21.33 -26.39 -8.97
C PRO A 462 -21.01 -27.02 -7.62
N LEU A 463 -20.00 -26.47 -6.96
CA LEU A 463 -19.44 -27.07 -5.77
C LEU A 463 -20.39 -27.13 -4.58
N PRO A 464 -20.11 -28.02 -3.61
CA PRO A 464 -20.67 -27.89 -2.28
C PRO A 464 -20.45 -26.46 -1.75
N ALA A 465 -21.49 -25.89 -1.12
CA ALA A 465 -21.46 -24.53 -0.59
C ALA A 465 -20.36 -24.30 0.48
N GLN A 466 -19.81 -25.38 1.03
CA GLN A 466 -18.68 -25.39 1.96
C GLN A 466 -17.52 -26.21 1.37
N LEU A 467 -16.38 -25.55 1.16
CA LEU A 467 -15.10 -26.18 0.86
C LEU A 467 -14.58 -26.89 2.12
N ASP A 468 -13.98 -28.06 1.96
CA ASP A 468 -13.28 -28.73 3.06
C ASP A 468 -12.08 -27.89 3.50
N THR A 469 -12.06 -27.50 4.77
CA THR A 469 -10.97 -26.72 5.38
C THR A 469 -10.05 -27.56 6.26
N SER A 470 -10.16 -28.90 6.22
CA SER A 470 -9.39 -29.82 7.06
C SER A 470 -7.88 -29.73 6.84
N LYS A 471 -7.44 -29.45 5.60
CA LYS A 471 -6.03 -29.27 5.22
C LYS A 471 -5.52 -27.83 5.40
N ALA A 472 -6.34 -26.91 5.91
CA ALA A 472 -5.98 -25.49 5.99
C ALA A 472 -4.81 -25.27 6.96
N GLN A 473 -3.81 -24.55 6.47
CA GLN A 473 -2.70 -24.01 7.26
C GLN A 473 -2.87 -22.50 7.48
N LYS A 474 -2.14 -21.94 8.44
CA LYS A 474 -2.13 -20.50 8.69
C LYS A 474 -1.55 -19.77 7.47
N LEU A 475 -2.30 -18.82 6.91
CA LEU A 475 -1.80 -17.90 5.87
C LEU A 475 -1.37 -16.59 6.49
N GLU A 476 -0.22 -16.10 6.05
CA GLU A 476 0.35 -14.81 6.44
C GLU A 476 0.77 -14.06 5.18
N LEU A 477 0.56 -12.75 5.17
CA LEU A 477 1.14 -11.85 4.18
C LEU A 477 2.64 -11.74 4.48
N ARG A 478 3.48 -12.31 3.61
CA ARG A 478 4.92 -12.50 3.88
C ARG A 478 5.75 -11.22 3.71
N GLY A 479 5.19 -10.19 3.05
CA GLY A 479 5.89 -8.93 2.79
C GLY A 479 7.16 -9.06 1.95
N GLU A 480 7.39 -10.22 1.34
CA GLU A 480 8.61 -10.57 0.59
C GLU A 480 8.75 -9.78 -0.71
N TYR A 481 7.63 -9.37 -1.31
CA TYR A 481 7.59 -8.65 -2.58
C TYR A 481 7.10 -7.22 -2.37
N GLY A 482 7.96 -6.27 -2.70
CA GLY A 482 7.72 -4.84 -2.63
C GLY A 482 7.66 -4.16 -3.98
N VAL A 483 7.61 -2.83 -3.95
CA VAL A 483 7.56 -1.98 -5.15
C VAL A 483 8.73 -1.00 -5.10
N ASP A 484 9.56 -1.01 -6.14
CA ASP A 484 10.41 0.13 -6.46
C ASP A 484 9.51 1.22 -7.05
N SER A 485 9.26 2.25 -6.26
CA SER A 485 8.32 3.32 -6.59
C SER A 485 8.69 4.09 -7.85
N TRP A 486 10.00 4.26 -8.09
CA TRP A 486 10.50 5.01 -9.23
C TRP A 486 10.59 4.16 -10.49
N ALA A 487 11.29 3.02 -10.42
CA ALA A 487 11.46 2.11 -11.54
C ALA A 487 10.16 1.36 -11.88
N THR A 488 9.14 1.44 -11.01
CA THR A 488 7.88 0.70 -11.12
C THR A 488 8.09 -0.80 -11.22
N GLN A 489 9.07 -1.35 -10.50
CA GLN A 489 9.42 -2.77 -10.53
C GLN A 489 8.99 -3.48 -9.24
N ILE A 490 8.74 -4.77 -9.33
CA ILE A 490 8.66 -5.62 -8.13
C ILE A 490 10.06 -6.02 -7.71
N VAL A 491 10.37 -5.78 -6.45
CA VAL A 491 11.65 -6.13 -5.82
C VAL A 491 11.40 -7.10 -4.68
N ARG A 492 12.32 -8.03 -4.44
CA ARG A 492 12.27 -8.89 -3.25
C ARG A 492 12.94 -8.15 -2.09
N SER A 493 12.26 -8.09 -0.95
CA SER A 493 12.83 -7.59 0.29
C SER A 493 13.78 -8.66 0.84
N GLU A 494 15.07 -8.58 0.56
CA GLU A 494 16.11 -9.44 1.17
C GLU A 494 16.36 -9.04 2.65
N GLY A 495 15.30 -8.83 3.44
CA GLY A 495 15.39 -8.24 4.78
C GLY A 495 15.65 -6.71 4.78
N GLN A 496 15.58 -6.07 3.62
CA GLN A 496 15.52 -4.61 3.47
C GLN A 496 14.08 -4.19 3.23
N ASP A 497 13.56 -3.24 4.03
CA ASP A 497 12.28 -2.58 3.76
C ASP A 497 12.35 -1.87 2.39
N LEU A 498 11.18 -1.58 1.83
CA LEU A 498 10.91 -1.12 0.47
C LEU A 498 11.61 0.18 0.06
N ALA A 499 12.27 0.86 1.01
CA ALA A 499 13.15 1.99 0.79
C ALA A 499 14.65 1.63 0.74
N GLY A 500 15.03 0.34 0.71
CA GLY A 500 16.42 -0.13 0.77
C GLY A 500 17.06 -0.05 2.16
N ASN A 501 16.28 0.17 3.22
CA ASN A 501 16.78 0.21 4.60
C ASN A 501 16.49 -1.13 5.28
N SER A 502 17.50 -1.80 5.84
CA SER A 502 17.29 -3.01 6.64
C SER A 502 16.26 -2.73 7.73
N VAL A 503 15.13 -3.43 7.71
CA VAL A 503 14.25 -3.48 8.88
C VAL A 503 14.36 -4.89 9.42
N ALA A 504 15.32 -5.04 10.34
CA ALA A 504 15.06 -5.89 11.48
C ALA A 504 13.90 -5.25 12.25
N ARG A 505 12.70 -5.82 12.10
CA ARG A 505 11.72 -5.97 13.17
C ARG A 505 10.98 -7.29 12.99
#